data_AF-A0A1E7J268-F1
#
_entry.id   AF-A0A1E7J268-F1
#
_cell.length_a   1.000
_cell.length_b   1.000
_cell.length_c   1.000
_cell.angle_alpha   90.00
_cell.angle_beta   90.00
_cell.angle_gamma   90.00
#
_symmetry.space_group_name_H-M   'P 1'
#
loop_
_entity.id
_entity.type
_entity.pdbx_description
1 polymer ?
#
loop_
_entity_poly.entity_id
_entity_poly.type
_entity_poly.pdbx_seq_one_letter_code
_entity_poly.pdbx_strand_id
1 'polypeptide(L)'
;MKQEVVVRFPPSPTGYLHIGGARTAIFNWLFAQKTGGKLILRIEDTDAERSSEEMIQGIIDSLKWLGVTWDEGPYFQSRFSNEHVAAAKRLLDSGHAYKCFCTKEDLDQKREEARKRKAALQYDGTCRNLTPDEIAKKEAAGTPYLIRLKVPPGEGSVMFADIVYGIIEKKYEDIEDFVIVRSNGQPLYILSNAVDDIRDRITHVIRGQDGLANTPKQILIYKALGAPIPKFAHMPLTLDPKKAKISKRTHGEMVAVHFYREHGFLPWALLNYLVLLGWSTPDSREIFSKEELIEAFSLEGINRANAVFDVRKDDPKFFTDPKAISINTHYLRNLPVEDIEPYVRAELEKAGIWDPEFEGTRHDWFLRTIDLIRSRYHITTDFATLGRAYFSDDYPIEPKALKKNILKHEGLKEWFPVLADRLQAIDTFTVEEAEKVIRETADEFGIKAGILINGIRAAVTGQAVGPGLFDVLIAVGRTRVVERLGKGVSFFE
;
A
#
# COMPACT_ATOMS: atom_id res chain seq x y z
N MET A 1 -15.68 -32.26 9.13
CA MET A 1 -14.81 -31.50 8.20
C MET A 1 -14.72 -30.06 8.74
N LYS A 2 -13.53 -29.47 8.85
CA LYS A 2 -13.41 -28.04 9.20
C LYS A 2 -14.09 -27.22 8.09
N GLN A 3 -14.88 -26.21 8.47
CA GLN A 3 -15.50 -25.29 7.50
C GLN A 3 -14.38 -24.56 6.73
N GLU A 4 -14.46 -24.56 5.40
CA GLU A 4 -13.53 -23.83 4.52
C GLU A 4 -13.57 -22.32 4.86
N VAL A 5 -12.41 -21.70 4.99
CA VAL A 5 -12.31 -20.26 5.24
C VAL A 5 -12.52 -19.51 3.92
N VAL A 6 -13.45 -18.55 3.91
CA VAL A 6 -13.72 -17.68 2.76
C VAL A 6 -13.74 -16.25 3.26
N VAL A 7 -12.86 -15.44 2.69
CA VAL A 7 -12.70 -14.02 3.01
C VAL A 7 -12.79 -13.20 1.73
N ARG A 8 -12.95 -11.88 1.87
CA ARG A 8 -13.03 -10.99 0.70
C ARG A 8 -12.37 -9.65 0.94
N PHE A 9 -11.80 -9.12 -0.13
CA PHE A 9 -11.45 -7.71 -0.23
C PHE A 9 -12.48 -7.00 -1.12
N PRO A 10 -13.34 -6.13 -0.56
CA PRO A 10 -14.38 -5.46 -1.30
C PRO A 10 -14.09 -3.95 -1.54
N PRO A 11 -13.14 -3.57 -2.41
CA PRO A 11 -12.83 -2.16 -2.62
C PRO A 11 -13.92 -1.45 -3.43
N SER A 12 -14.27 -0.23 -3.03
CA SER A 12 -15.04 0.68 -3.89
C SER A 12 -14.08 1.46 -4.80
N PRO A 13 -14.25 1.44 -6.13
CA PRO A 13 -13.31 2.05 -7.07
C PRO A 13 -13.52 3.57 -7.19
N THR A 14 -13.56 4.27 -6.05
CA THR A 14 -13.71 5.75 -5.96
C THR A 14 -12.38 6.49 -5.85
N GLY A 15 -11.28 5.75 -6.01
CA GLY A 15 -9.91 6.22 -6.04
C GLY A 15 -8.94 5.04 -6.14
N TYR A 16 -7.66 5.34 -6.35
CA TYR A 16 -6.59 4.34 -6.32
C TYR A 16 -6.51 3.60 -4.99
N LEU A 17 -5.95 2.38 -5.02
CA LEU A 17 -5.74 1.57 -3.81
C LEU A 17 -4.84 2.33 -2.82
N HIS A 18 -5.42 2.71 -1.68
CA HIS A 18 -4.70 3.36 -0.61
C HIS A 18 -4.13 2.34 0.40
N ILE A 19 -3.14 2.73 1.19
CA ILE A 19 -2.41 1.86 2.14
C ILE A 19 -3.34 1.15 3.14
N GLY A 20 -4.39 1.82 3.61
CA GLY A 20 -5.39 1.19 4.49
C GLY A 20 -6.23 0.10 3.80
N GLY A 21 -6.55 0.31 2.51
CA GLY A 21 -7.21 -0.68 1.67
C GLY A 21 -6.27 -1.84 1.36
N ALA A 22 -5.03 -1.53 0.97
CA ALA A 22 -3.99 -2.53 0.75
C ALA A 22 -3.75 -3.40 1.99
N ARG A 23 -3.67 -2.79 3.18
CA ARG A 23 -3.55 -3.52 4.45
C ARG A 23 -4.73 -4.46 4.68
N THR A 24 -5.95 -4.01 4.39
CA THR A 24 -7.14 -4.86 4.47
C THR A 24 -7.04 -6.04 3.50
N ALA A 25 -6.63 -5.80 2.24
CA ALA A 25 -6.43 -6.85 1.25
C ALA A 25 -5.36 -7.86 1.70
N ILE A 26 -4.22 -7.38 2.19
CA ILE A 26 -3.10 -8.19 2.67
C ILE A 26 -3.52 -9.08 3.85
N PHE A 27 -4.30 -8.56 4.81
CA PHE A 27 -4.72 -9.35 5.97
C PHE A 27 -5.70 -10.45 5.58
N ASN A 28 -6.63 -10.17 4.66
CA ASN A 28 -7.51 -11.20 4.12
C ASN A 28 -6.69 -12.24 3.33
N TRP A 29 -5.73 -11.82 2.51
CA TRP A 29 -4.85 -12.70 1.76
C TRP A 29 -4.00 -13.60 2.68
N LEU A 30 -3.30 -13.04 3.66
CA LEU A 30 -2.50 -13.81 4.63
C LEU A 30 -3.36 -14.81 5.40
N PHE A 31 -4.57 -14.41 5.82
CA PHE A 31 -5.47 -15.33 6.52
C PHE A 31 -5.93 -16.49 5.63
N ALA A 32 -6.28 -16.21 4.37
CA ALA A 32 -6.63 -17.24 3.39
C ALA A 32 -5.45 -18.20 3.18
N GLN A 33 -4.24 -17.68 2.94
CA GLN A 33 -3.03 -18.50 2.75
C GLN A 33 -2.72 -19.35 3.99
N LYS A 34 -2.74 -18.77 5.20
CA LYS A 34 -2.49 -19.49 6.46
C LYS A 34 -3.45 -20.64 6.70
N THR A 35 -4.72 -20.45 6.32
CA THR A 35 -5.79 -21.41 6.62
C THR A 35 -6.08 -22.38 5.47
N GLY A 36 -5.41 -22.23 4.32
CA GLY A 36 -5.77 -22.93 3.09
C GLY A 36 -7.19 -22.58 2.60
N GLY A 37 -7.66 -21.38 2.93
CA GLY A 37 -8.95 -20.83 2.52
C GLY A 37 -8.87 -20.06 1.21
N LYS A 38 -9.93 -19.31 0.91
CA LYS A 38 -10.07 -18.52 -0.32
C LYS A 38 -10.21 -17.04 -0.06
N LEU A 39 -9.56 -16.24 -0.90
CA LEU A 39 -9.77 -14.80 -1.02
C LEU A 39 -10.62 -14.48 -2.26
N ILE A 40 -11.70 -13.72 -2.05
CA ILE A 40 -12.55 -13.19 -3.11
C ILE A 40 -12.23 -11.71 -3.33
N LEU A 41 -12.02 -11.30 -4.58
CA LEU A 41 -11.97 -9.89 -4.96
C LEU A 41 -13.36 -9.45 -5.47
N ARG A 42 -13.99 -8.49 -4.77
CA ARG A 42 -15.32 -7.98 -5.12
C ARG A 42 -15.31 -6.45 -5.27
N ILE A 43 -15.36 -5.94 -6.48
CA ILE A 43 -15.40 -4.50 -6.75
C ILE A 43 -16.80 -3.96 -6.43
N GLU A 44 -16.89 -3.03 -5.48
CA GLU A 44 -18.15 -2.37 -5.07
C GLU A 44 -18.39 -1.11 -5.92
N ASP A 45 -18.71 -1.32 -7.20
CA ASP A 45 -18.84 -0.31 -8.27
C ASP A 45 -20.26 0.30 -8.41
N THR A 46 -21.06 0.28 -7.33
CA THR A 46 -22.46 0.77 -7.39
C THR A 46 -22.58 2.30 -7.49
N ASP A 47 -21.52 3.04 -7.23
CA ASP A 47 -21.49 4.50 -7.36
C ASP A 47 -20.96 4.89 -8.75
N ALA A 48 -21.85 4.92 -9.74
CA ALA A 48 -21.48 5.14 -11.14
C ALA A 48 -20.82 6.51 -11.41
N GLU A 49 -21.08 7.53 -10.58
CA GLU A 49 -20.49 8.86 -10.75
C GLU A 49 -19.02 8.89 -10.30
N ARG A 50 -18.65 8.04 -9.34
CA ARG A 50 -17.31 8.03 -8.74
C ARG A 50 -16.47 6.82 -9.15
N SER A 51 -17.07 5.83 -9.80
CA SER A 51 -16.40 4.61 -10.25
C SER A 51 -15.89 4.77 -11.69
N SER A 52 -14.63 4.43 -11.94
CA SER A 52 -14.06 4.40 -13.29
C SER A 52 -13.26 3.14 -13.56
N GLU A 53 -13.18 2.73 -14.83
CA GLU A 53 -12.38 1.58 -15.26
C GLU A 53 -10.89 1.76 -14.90
N GLU A 54 -10.37 2.98 -15.06
CA GLU A 54 -9.01 3.35 -14.65
C GLU A 54 -8.75 3.09 -13.16
N MET A 55 -9.69 3.46 -12.28
CA MET A 55 -9.55 3.23 -10.85
C MET A 55 -9.62 1.73 -10.51
N ILE A 56 -10.47 0.98 -11.22
CA ILE A 56 -10.58 -0.48 -11.06
C ILE A 56 -9.26 -1.15 -11.45
N GLN A 57 -8.74 -0.81 -12.64
CA GLN A 57 -7.47 -1.33 -13.12
C GLN A 57 -6.32 -0.94 -12.19
N GLY A 58 -6.28 0.31 -11.72
CA GLY A 58 -5.28 0.78 -10.76
C GLY A 58 -5.31 0.01 -9.43
N ILE A 59 -6.48 -0.42 -8.95
CA ILE A 59 -6.59 -1.30 -7.77
C ILE A 59 -6.03 -2.69 -8.09
N ILE A 60 -6.44 -3.28 -9.20
CA ILE A 60 -6.00 -4.62 -9.64
C ILE A 60 -4.48 -4.67 -9.82
N ASP A 61 -3.90 -3.69 -10.50
CA ASP A 61 -2.46 -3.61 -10.74
C ASP A 61 -1.68 -3.41 -9.44
N SER A 62 -2.22 -2.61 -8.51
CA SER A 62 -1.61 -2.43 -7.19
C SER A 62 -1.61 -3.73 -6.38
N LEU A 63 -2.69 -4.52 -6.41
CA LEU A 63 -2.76 -5.82 -5.74
C LEU A 63 -1.78 -6.82 -6.36
N LYS A 64 -1.76 -6.91 -7.70
CA LYS A 64 -0.81 -7.77 -8.43
C LYS A 64 0.63 -7.41 -8.14
N TRP A 65 0.97 -6.12 -8.16
CA TRP A 65 2.32 -5.65 -7.85
C TRP A 65 2.74 -6.03 -6.44
N LEU A 66 1.84 -5.90 -5.45
CA LEU A 66 2.08 -6.36 -4.07
C LEU A 66 2.18 -7.89 -3.93
N GLY A 67 1.88 -8.66 -4.98
CA GLY A 67 1.81 -10.12 -4.91
C GLY A 67 0.57 -10.66 -4.19
N VAL A 68 -0.47 -9.83 -4.02
CA VAL A 68 -1.74 -10.22 -3.42
C VAL A 68 -2.65 -10.84 -4.48
N THR A 69 -2.74 -12.16 -4.46
CA THR A 69 -3.57 -12.96 -5.37
C THR A 69 -4.93 -13.26 -4.76
N TRP A 70 -5.96 -13.45 -5.59
CA TRP A 70 -7.29 -13.89 -5.17
C TRP A 70 -7.71 -15.14 -5.93
N ASP A 71 -8.52 -15.98 -5.29
CA ASP A 71 -8.97 -17.26 -5.82
C ASP A 71 -10.22 -17.12 -6.69
N GLU A 72 -11.08 -16.13 -6.37
CA GLU A 72 -12.33 -15.87 -7.08
C GLU A 72 -12.52 -14.37 -7.37
N GLY A 73 -13.11 -14.05 -8.52
CA GLY A 73 -13.32 -12.68 -9.00
C GLY A 73 -12.27 -12.19 -10.02
N PRO A 74 -12.27 -10.88 -10.38
CA PRO A 74 -13.07 -9.81 -9.78
C PRO A 74 -14.56 -9.95 -10.08
N TYR A 75 -15.38 -9.97 -9.03
CA TYR A 75 -16.83 -9.81 -9.13
C TYR A 75 -17.19 -8.33 -9.06
N PHE A 76 -18.21 -7.89 -9.79
CA PHE A 76 -18.66 -6.49 -9.83
C PHE A 76 -20.05 -6.41 -9.20
N GLN A 77 -20.19 -5.65 -8.11
CA GLN A 77 -21.42 -5.56 -7.34
C GLN A 77 -22.60 -5.05 -8.18
N SER A 78 -22.34 -4.15 -9.13
CA SER A 78 -23.33 -3.65 -10.09
C SER A 78 -24.07 -4.77 -10.87
N ARG A 79 -23.37 -5.87 -11.19
CA ARG A 79 -23.91 -7.02 -11.92
C ARG A 79 -24.87 -7.88 -11.08
N PHE A 80 -24.88 -7.69 -9.76
CA PHE A 80 -25.72 -8.43 -8.82
C PHE A 80 -26.84 -7.57 -8.20
N SER A 81 -27.08 -6.38 -8.74
CA SER A 81 -28.15 -5.46 -8.29
C SER A 81 -29.53 -6.13 -8.19
N ASN A 82 -29.86 -7.03 -9.13
CA ASN A 82 -31.12 -7.79 -9.11
C ASN A 82 -31.26 -8.66 -7.85
N GLU A 83 -30.17 -9.26 -7.36
CA GLU A 83 -30.19 -10.09 -6.14
C GLU A 83 -30.43 -9.24 -4.90
N HIS A 84 -29.86 -8.03 -4.86
CA HIS A 84 -30.07 -7.07 -3.77
C HIS A 84 -31.52 -6.61 -3.72
N VAL A 85 -32.12 -6.31 -4.87
CA VAL A 85 -33.55 -5.94 -4.99
C VAL A 85 -34.44 -7.12 -4.58
N ALA A 86 -34.13 -8.34 -5.03
CA ALA A 86 -34.86 -9.53 -4.63
C ALA A 86 -34.77 -9.79 -3.12
N ALA A 87 -33.61 -9.55 -2.50
CA ALA A 87 -33.44 -9.64 -1.05
C ALA A 87 -34.29 -8.59 -0.31
N ALA A 88 -34.33 -7.34 -0.78
CA ALA A 88 -35.20 -6.31 -0.23
C ALA A 88 -36.69 -6.72 -0.30
N LYS A 89 -37.11 -7.30 -1.42
CA LYS A 89 -38.47 -7.84 -1.59
C LYS A 89 -38.75 -8.95 -0.59
N ARG A 90 -37.85 -9.92 -0.41
CA ARG A 90 -38.02 -10.98 0.61
C ARG A 90 -38.13 -10.41 2.02
N LEU A 91 -37.39 -9.35 2.34
CA LEU A 91 -37.47 -8.68 3.64
C LEU A 91 -38.81 -7.96 3.83
N LEU A 92 -39.37 -7.36 2.77
CA LEU A 92 -40.71 -6.79 2.79
C LEU A 92 -41.77 -7.89 2.98
N ASP A 93 -41.73 -8.93 2.15
CA ASP A 93 -42.72 -10.02 2.12
C ASP A 93 -42.74 -10.80 3.45
N SER A 94 -41.59 -10.94 4.12
CA SER A 94 -41.47 -11.57 5.44
C SER A 94 -41.75 -10.64 6.61
N GLY A 95 -42.07 -9.36 6.35
CA GLY A 95 -42.39 -8.37 7.37
C GLY A 95 -41.20 -7.81 8.15
N HIS A 96 -39.96 -8.19 7.81
CA HIS A 96 -38.72 -7.67 8.39
C HIS A 96 -38.34 -6.28 7.87
N ALA A 97 -38.97 -5.80 6.81
CA ALA A 97 -38.83 -4.47 6.27
C ALA A 97 -40.20 -3.82 6.01
N TYR A 98 -40.23 -2.52 5.76
CA TYR A 98 -41.43 -1.77 5.39
C TYR A 98 -41.12 -0.59 4.48
N LYS A 99 -42.14 -0.14 3.74
CA LYS A 99 -42.10 1.07 2.92
C LYS A 99 -42.27 2.30 3.80
N CYS A 100 -41.37 3.28 3.65
CA CYS A 100 -41.42 4.55 4.35
C CYS A 100 -41.58 5.67 3.34
N PHE A 101 -42.65 6.46 3.52
CA PHE A 101 -43.06 7.56 2.64
C PHE A 101 -42.71 8.93 3.22
N CYS A 102 -41.87 8.99 4.27
CA CYS A 102 -41.42 10.27 4.83
C CYS A 102 -40.53 10.99 3.81
N THR A 103 -40.81 12.27 3.57
CA THR A 103 -39.96 13.12 2.74
C THR A 103 -38.69 13.53 3.50
N LYS A 104 -37.71 14.08 2.79
CA LYS A 104 -36.49 14.58 3.45
C LYS A 104 -36.84 15.76 4.35
N GLU A 105 -37.72 16.63 3.88
CA GLU A 105 -38.24 17.80 4.58
C GLU A 105 -38.93 17.38 5.89
N ASP A 106 -39.78 16.36 5.86
CA ASP A 106 -40.44 15.83 7.08
C ASP A 106 -39.41 15.33 8.10
N LEU A 107 -38.39 14.60 7.63
CA LEU A 107 -37.36 14.04 8.51
C LEU A 107 -36.47 15.13 9.11
N ASP A 108 -36.13 16.16 8.34
CA ASP A 108 -35.32 17.28 8.80
C ASP A 108 -36.09 18.13 9.81
N GLN A 109 -37.37 18.40 9.58
CA GLN A 109 -38.24 19.06 10.56
C GLN A 109 -38.32 18.27 11.87
N LYS A 110 -38.57 16.96 11.79
CA LYS A 110 -38.61 16.09 12.99
C LYS A 110 -37.30 16.09 13.77
N ARG A 111 -36.16 16.11 13.06
CA ARG A 111 -34.85 16.21 13.70
C ARG A 111 -34.64 17.55 14.40
N GLU A 112 -35.07 18.66 13.79
CA GLU A 112 -35.01 19.97 14.45
C GLU A 112 -35.88 20.04 15.70
N GLU A 113 -37.09 19.47 15.64
CA GLU A 113 -37.98 19.38 16.80
C GLU A 113 -37.39 18.50 17.91
N ALA A 114 -36.80 17.36 17.57
CA ALA A 114 -36.09 16.49 18.50
C ALA A 114 -34.89 17.20 19.14
N ARG A 115 -34.10 17.96 18.36
CA ARG A 115 -33.00 18.80 18.88
C ARG A 115 -33.50 19.83 19.88
N LYS A 116 -34.57 20.56 19.56
CA LYS A 116 -35.19 21.56 20.46
C LYS A 116 -35.65 20.93 21.78
N ARG A 117 -36.16 19.69 21.72
CA ARG A 117 -36.62 18.92 22.89
C ARG A 117 -35.52 18.11 23.58
N LYS A 118 -34.25 18.17 23.11
CA LYS A 118 -33.13 17.34 23.57
C LYS A 118 -33.45 15.84 23.60
N ALA A 119 -34.32 15.40 22.68
CA ALA A 119 -34.67 14.00 22.50
C ALA A 119 -33.67 13.28 21.57
N ALA A 120 -33.74 11.95 21.51
CA ALA A 120 -32.91 11.16 20.61
C ALA A 120 -33.16 11.54 19.13
N LEU A 121 -32.08 11.65 18.34
CA LEU A 121 -32.13 12.05 16.93
C LEU A 121 -32.35 10.87 15.97
N GLN A 122 -33.05 9.84 16.43
CA GLN A 122 -33.34 8.62 15.67
C GLN A 122 -34.65 8.77 14.89
N TYR A 123 -34.81 7.96 13.84
CA TYR A 123 -36.10 7.82 13.18
C TYR A 123 -37.16 7.28 14.14
N ASP A 124 -38.32 7.95 14.18
CA ASP A 124 -39.41 7.71 15.14
C ASP A 124 -40.35 6.56 14.76
N GLY A 125 -40.08 5.86 13.65
CA GLY A 125 -40.94 4.76 13.20
C GLY A 125 -42.25 5.19 12.55
N THR A 126 -42.39 6.46 12.10
CA THR A 126 -43.64 7.02 11.52
C THR A 126 -44.38 6.06 10.58
N CYS A 127 -43.66 5.41 9.67
CA CYS A 127 -44.25 4.54 8.65
C CYS A 127 -44.25 3.04 9.03
N ARG A 128 -43.77 2.68 10.22
CA ARG A 128 -43.50 1.29 10.60
C ARG A 128 -44.75 0.42 10.65
N ASN A 129 -45.87 1.02 11.09
CA ASN A 129 -47.14 0.35 11.33
C ASN A 129 -48.26 0.84 10.39
N LEU A 130 -47.91 1.40 9.21
CA LEU A 130 -48.93 1.74 8.22
C LEU A 130 -49.71 0.49 7.82
N THR A 131 -51.03 0.64 7.72
CA THR A 131 -51.92 -0.42 7.27
C THR A 131 -51.77 -0.66 5.76
N PRO A 132 -52.15 -1.85 5.24
CA PRO A 132 -52.15 -2.11 3.81
C PRO A 132 -52.92 -1.05 3.00
N ASP A 133 -54.05 -0.55 3.52
CA ASP A 133 -54.87 0.47 2.86
C ASP A 133 -54.17 1.84 2.80
N GLU A 134 -53.48 2.24 3.88
CA GLU A 134 -52.70 3.48 3.90
C GLU A 134 -51.51 3.43 2.94
N ILE A 135 -50.86 2.27 2.85
CA ILE A 135 -49.78 2.02 1.89
C ILE A 135 -50.34 2.11 0.46
N ALA A 136 -51.41 1.37 0.15
CA ALA A 136 -52.02 1.35 -1.18
C ALA A 136 -52.47 2.75 -1.63
N LYS A 137 -53.04 3.56 -0.73
CA LYS A 137 -53.42 4.95 -1.02
C LYS A 137 -52.22 5.82 -1.39
N LYS A 138 -51.10 5.69 -0.67
CA LYS A 138 -49.87 6.45 -0.95
C LYS A 138 -49.22 6.01 -2.27
N GLU A 139 -49.25 4.71 -2.56
CA GLU A 139 -48.76 4.16 -3.83
C GLU A 139 -49.61 4.61 -5.02
N ALA A 140 -50.95 4.59 -4.89
CA ALA A 140 -51.87 5.09 -5.91
C ALA A 140 -51.68 6.59 -6.18
N ALA A 141 -51.28 7.36 -5.17
CA ALA A 141 -50.92 8.77 -5.30
C ALA A 141 -49.52 9.00 -5.90
N GLY A 142 -48.77 7.95 -6.25
CA GLY A 142 -47.41 8.06 -6.77
C GLY A 142 -46.40 8.60 -5.76
N THR A 143 -46.69 8.49 -4.45
CA THR A 143 -45.79 9.01 -3.41
C THR A 143 -44.51 8.17 -3.38
N PRO A 144 -43.32 8.77 -3.58
CA PRO A 144 -42.07 8.01 -3.53
C PRO A 144 -41.84 7.44 -2.13
N TYR A 145 -41.27 6.24 -2.06
CA TYR A 145 -40.97 5.58 -0.80
C TYR A 145 -39.57 4.97 -0.82
N LEU A 146 -38.96 4.87 0.35
CA LEU A 146 -37.75 4.08 0.59
C LEU A 146 -38.11 2.81 1.37
N ILE A 147 -37.21 1.84 1.44
CA ILE A 147 -37.41 0.63 2.25
C ILE A 147 -36.51 0.71 3.48
N ARG A 148 -37.09 0.51 4.68
CA ARG A 148 -36.36 0.40 5.94
C ARG A 148 -36.39 -1.03 6.47
N LEU A 149 -35.28 -1.48 7.05
CA LEU A 149 -35.27 -2.69 7.87
C LEU A 149 -35.87 -2.37 9.24
N LYS A 150 -36.72 -3.27 9.75
CA LYS A 150 -37.24 -3.22 11.11
C LYS A 150 -36.19 -3.76 12.08
N VAL A 151 -35.74 -2.91 12.99
CA VAL A 151 -35.04 -3.35 14.19
C VAL A 151 -36.06 -4.01 15.12
N PRO A 152 -35.76 -5.17 15.74
CA PRO A 152 -36.65 -5.78 16.73
C PRO A 152 -37.03 -4.78 17.84
N PRO A 153 -38.33 -4.67 18.20
CA PRO A 153 -38.75 -3.77 19.27
C PRO A 153 -38.45 -4.37 20.66
N GLY A 154 -38.41 -3.53 21.69
CA GLY A 154 -38.36 -3.95 23.09
C GLY A 154 -36.96 -4.20 23.64
N GLU A 155 -36.90 -4.96 24.74
CA GLU A 155 -35.66 -5.28 25.45
C GLU A 155 -34.84 -6.31 24.67
N GLY A 156 -33.53 -6.08 24.56
CA GLY A 156 -32.60 -6.99 23.89
C GLY A 156 -31.49 -6.26 23.12
N SER A 157 -30.63 -7.03 22.47
CA SER A 157 -29.46 -6.50 21.80
C SER A 157 -29.00 -7.39 20.63
N VAL A 158 -28.23 -6.77 19.73
CA VAL A 158 -27.36 -7.49 18.81
C VAL A 158 -26.01 -7.67 19.50
N MET A 159 -25.65 -8.92 19.76
CA MET A 159 -24.33 -9.29 20.29
C MET A 159 -23.53 -10.05 19.24
N PHE A 160 -22.23 -9.77 19.16
CA PHE A 160 -21.28 -10.56 18.37
C PHE A 160 -19.89 -10.55 19.01
N ALA A 161 -19.14 -11.62 18.78
CA ALA A 161 -17.74 -11.70 19.18
C ALA A 161 -16.86 -11.22 18.02
N ASP A 162 -16.23 -10.07 18.20
CA ASP A 162 -15.15 -9.61 17.34
C ASP A 162 -13.83 -10.25 17.76
N ILE A 163 -13.06 -10.76 16.79
CA ILE A 163 -11.79 -11.45 17.08
C ILE A 163 -10.76 -10.49 17.70
N VAL A 164 -10.81 -9.19 17.36
CA VAL A 164 -9.88 -8.18 17.85
C VAL A 164 -10.41 -7.51 19.12
N TYR A 165 -11.67 -7.06 19.10
CA TYR A 165 -12.28 -6.25 20.17
C TYR A 165 -13.07 -7.05 21.22
N GLY A 166 -13.27 -8.36 21.03
CA GLY A 166 -14.03 -9.20 21.95
C GLY A 166 -15.54 -9.04 21.77
N ILE A 167 -16.30 -9.31 22.83
CA ILE A 167 -17.77 -9.25 22.79
C ILE A 167 -18.21 -7.78 22.65
N ILE A 168 -19.00 -7.51 21.61
CA ILE A 168 -19.63 -6.21 21.37
C ILE A 168 -21.14 -6.41 21.44
N GLU A 169 -21.77 -5.54 22.22
CA GLU A 169 -23.22 -5.50 22.41
C GLU A 169 -23.77 -4.15 21.95
N LYS A 170 -24.82 -4.18 21.13
CA LYS A 170 -25.59 -2.99 20.76
C LYS A 170 -27.07 -3.25 21.01
N LYS A 171 -27.64 -2.53 21.97
CA LYS A 171 -29.06 -2.66 22.31
C LYS A 171 -29.95 -2.29 21.13
N TYR A 172 -31.11 -2.94 21.02
CA TYR A 172 -32.07 -2.61 19.96
C TYR A 172 -32.56 -1.16 20.03
N GLU A 173 -32.75 -0.62 21.24
CA GLU A 173 -33.11 0.80 21.47
C GLU A 173 -32.09 1.80 20.90
N ASP A 174 -30.83 1.39 20.76
CA ASP A 174 -29.77 2.23 20.21
C ASP A 174 -29.62 2.13 18.68
N ILE A 175 -30.45 1.31 18.02
CA ILE A 175 -30.43 1.09 16.58
C ILE A 175 -31.78 1.52 16.01
N GLU A 176 -31.79 2.60 15.24
CA GLU A 176 -32.98 3.02 14.51
C GLU A 176 -33.29 2.10 13.32
N ASP A 177 -34.56 2.06 12.90
CA ASP A 177 -34.94 1.48 11.61
C ASP A 177 -34.22 2.18 10.46
N PHE A 178 -33.27 1.48 9.87
CA PHE A 178 -32.36 2.06 8.89
C PHE A 178 -32.79 1.74 7.47
N VAL A 179 -32.50 2.66 6.55
CA VAL A 179 -32.79 2.52 5.14
C VAL A 179 -31.93 1.40 4.54
N ILE A 180 -32.53 0.54 3.72
CA ILE A 180 -31.86 -0.52 2.96
C ILE A 180 -32.01 -0.35 1.44
N VAL A 181 -33.04 0.37 0.98
CA VAL A 181 -33.24 0.76 -0.43
C VAL A 181 -33.71 2.20 -0.48
N ARG A 182 -33.12 3.00 -1.38
CA ARG A 182 -33.47 4.41 -1.61
C ARG A 182 -34.80 4.55 -2.38
N SER A 183 -35.33 5.77 -2.46
CA SER A 183 -36.56 6.08 -3.20
C SER A 183 -36.45 5.90 -4.72
N ASN A 184 -35.25 5.94 -5.27
CA ASN A 184 -34.97 5.61 -6.67
C ASN A 184 -34.84 4.09 -6.91
N GLY A 185 -35.16 3.25 -5.92
CA GLY A 185 -35.08 1.79 -6.01
C GLY A 185 -33.67 1.21 -5.83
N GLN A 186 -32.63 2.05 -5.71
CA GLN A 186 -31.26 1.58 -5.56
C GLN A 186 -30.99 1.05 -4.14
N PRO A 187 -30.51 -0.19 -3.99
CA PRO A 187 -30.06 -0.74 -2.71
C PRO A 187 -28.93 0.10 -2.10
N LEU A 188 -28.88 0.15 -0.77
CA LEU A 188 -27.78 0.77 -0.03
C LEU A 188 -26.68 -0.25 0.29
N TYR A 189 -25.46 0.25 0.49
CA TYR A 189 -24.28 -0.52 0.90
C TYR A 189 -24.58 -1.57 1.98
N ILE A 190 -25.35 -1.20 3.01
CA ILE A 190 -25.64 -2.10 4.14
C ILE A 190 -26.35 -3.38 3.70
N LEU A 191 -27.24 -3.29 2.71
CA LEU A 191 -27.97 -4.42 2.13
C LEU A 191 -27.11 -5.16 1.11
N SER A 192 -26.58 -4.44 0.11
CA SER A 192 -25.77 -5.05 -0.96
C SER A 192 -24.58 -5.81 -0.42
N ASN A 193 -23.83 -5.22 0.53
CA ASN A 193 -22.67 -5.86 1.14
C ASN A 193 -23.04 -7.15 1.91
N ALA A 194 -24.14 -7.15 2.66
CA ALA A 194 -24.60 -8.33 3.38
C ALA A 194 -25.12 -9.42 2.43
N VAL A 195 -25.87 -9.04 1.40
CA VAL A 195 -26.39 -9.99 0.40
C VAL A 195 -25.24 -10.63 -0.40
N ASP A 196 -24.25 -9.84 -0.81
CA ASP A 196 -23.07 -10.37 -1.50
C ASP A 196 -22.24 -11.27 -0.58
N ASP A 197 -22.04 -10.91 0.69
CA ASP A 197 -21.33 -11.77 1.64
C ASP A 197 -22.06 -13.11 1.86
N ILE A 198 -23.40 -13.13 1.82
CA ILE A 198 -24.21 -14.36 1.84
C ILE A 198 -24.01 -15.18 0.56
N ARG A 199 -24.11 -14.54 -0.62
CA ARG A 199 -23.90 -15.19 -1.93
C ARG A 199 -22.52 -15.85 -1.99
N ASP A 200 -21.51 -15.10 -1.58
CA ASP A 200 -20.10 -15.48 -1.65
C ASP A 200 -19.70 -16.42 -0.50
N ARG A 201 -20.65 -16.77 0.40
CA ARG A 201 -20.44 -17.66 1.56
C ARG A 201 -19.28 -17.24 2.44
N ILE A 202 -19.13 -15.92 2.63
CA ILE A 202 -18.06 -15.34 3.45
C ILE A 202 -18.15 -15.89 4.87
N THR A 203 -17.05 -16.41 5.39
CA THR A 203 -16.98 -16.98 6.74
C THR A 203 -16.31 -16.04 7.72
N HIS A 204 -15.41 -15.16 7.25
CA HIS A 204 -14.78 -14.12 8.05
C HIS A 204 -14.79 -12.77 7.31
N VAL A 205 -15.28 -11.74 7.99
CA VAL A 205 -15.23 -10.35 7.53
C VAL A 205 -14.09 -9.64 8.26
N ILE A 206 -12.97 -9.47 7.55
CA ILE A 206 -11.80 -8.73 8.03
C ILE A 206 -11.81 -7.35 7.37
N ARG A 207 -12.01 -6.28 8.14
CA ARG A 207 -12.15 -4.90 7.62
C ARG A 207 -11.67 -3.85 8.62
N GLY A 208 -11.55 -2.60 8.21
CA GLY A 208 -11.28 -1.48 9.12
C GLY A 208 -12.38 -1.24 10.17
N GLN A 209 -12.00 -0.69 11.32
CA GLN A 209 -12.92 -0.37 12.43
C GLN A 209 -13.96 0.70 12.09
N ASP A 210 -13.80 1.44 10.99
CA ASP A 210 -14.84 2.32 10.45
C ASP A 210 -16.09 1.54 9.99
N GLY A 211 -15.94 0.25 9.67
CA GLY A 211 -17.06 -0.65 9.43
C GLY A 211 -17.78 -1.14 10.70
N LEU A 212 -17.23 -0.91 11.90
CA LEU A 212 -17.72 -1.53 13.14
C LEU A 212 -19.16 -1.12 13.47
N ALA A 213 -19.52 0.14 13.24
CA ALA A 213 -20.87 0.66 13.46
C ALA A 213 -21.92 0.03 12.52
N ASN A 214 -21.50 -0.53 11.39
CA ASN A 214 -22.38 -1.23 10.45
C ASN A 214 -22.60 -2.69 10.85
N THR A 215 -21.72 -3.30 11.64
CA THR A 215 -21.79 -4.73 11.99
C THR A 215 -23.13 -5.13 12.64
N PRO A 216 -23.65 -4.43 13.66
CA PRO A 216 -24.95 -4.79 14.23
C PRO A 216 -26.09 -4.73 13.21
N LYS A 217 -26.07 -3.73 12.32
CA LYS A 217 -27.07 -3.56 11.25
C LYS A 217 -26.98 -4.69 10.23
N GLN A 218 -25.77 -5.09 9.82
CA GLN A 218 -25.58 -6.22 8.91
C GLN A 218 -26.04 -7.54 9.54
N ILE A 219 -25.73 -7.77 10.82
CA ILE A 219 -26.20 -8.96 11.56
C ILE A 219 -27.73 -9.06 11.55
N LEU A 220 -28.44 -7.94 11.70
CA LEU A 220 -29.92 -7.93 11.59
C LEU A 220 -30.37 -8.36 10.19
N ILE A 221 -29.67 -7.97 9.13
CA ILE A 221 -29.96 -8.41 7.76
C ILE A 221 -29.69 -9.92 7.60
N TYR A 222 -28.54 -10.43 8.06
CA TYR A 222 -28.24 -11.87 8.04
C TYR A 222 -29.34 -12.68 8.75
N LYS A 223 -29.73 -12.26 9.97
CA LYS A 223 -30.80 -12.90 10.75
C LYS A 223 -32.14 -12.88 10.00
N ALA A 224 -32.54 -11.71 9.47
CA ALA A 224 -33.80 -11.55 8.77
C ALA A 224 -33.87 -12.34 7.45
N LEU A 225 -32.72 -12.58 6.81
CA LEU A 225 -32.60 -13.44 5.63
C LEU A 225 -32.38 -14.93 5.97
N GLY A 226 -32.32 -15.29 7.25
CA GLY A 226 -32.08 -16.67 7.70
C GLY A 226 -30.69 -17.20 7.34
N ALA A 227 -29.70 -16.31 7.15
CA ALA A 227 -28.36 -16.66 6.71
C ALA A 227 -27.37 -16.82 7.87
N PRO A 228 -26.32 -17.66 7.73
CA PRO A 228 -25.23 -17.74 8.69
C PRO A 228 -24.52 -16.39 8.85
N ILE A 229 -24.15 -16.06 10.09
CA ILE A 229 -23.43 -14.82 10.41
C ILE A 229 -21.92 -15.13 10.34
N PRO A 230 -21.12 -14.37 9.55
CA PRO A 230 -19.68 -14.56 9.51
C PRO A 230 -19.04 -14.13 10.84
N LYS A 231 -17.81 -14.60 11.08
CA LYS A 231 -16.97 -14.02 12.14
C LYS A 231 -16.46 -12.66 11.70
N PHE A 232 -16.26 -11.75 12.66
CA PHE A 232 -15.78 -10.40 12.38
C PHE A 232 -14.41 -10.16 13.01
N ALA A 233 -13.54 -9.47 12.30
CA ALA A 233 -12.28 -8.94 12.81
C ALA A 233 -12.12 -7.50 12.31
N HIS A 234 -12.17 -6.54 13.23
CA HIS A 234 -12.03 -5.13 12.89
C HIS A 234 -10.61 -4.63 13.16
N MET A 235 -9.95 -4.16 12.11
CA MET A 235 -8.60 -3.63 12.15
C MET A 235 -8.61 -2.17 12.63
N PRO A 236 -7.71 -1.76 13.54
CA PRO A 236 -7.67 -0.39 14.03
C PRO A 236 -7.32 0.58 12.91
N LEU A 237 -7.62 1.87 13.08
CA LEU A 237 -7.32 2.87 12.05
C LEU A 237 -5.80 3.09 11.92
N THR A 238 -5.39 3.49 10.74
CA THR A 238 -4.06 4.08 10.50
C THR A 238 -4.18 5.59 10.62
N LEU A 239 -3.38 6.18 11.50
CA LEU A 239 -3.36 7.61 11.80
C LEU A 239 -2.03 8.24 11.40
N ASP A 240 -2.00 9.55 11.24
CA ASP A 240 -0.76 10.33 11.14
C ASP A 240 -0.19 10.64 12.54
N PRO A 241 1.01 11.25 12.64
CA PRO A 241 1.57 11.69 13.92
C PRO A 241 0.70 12.70 14.69
N LYS A 242 -0.24 13.38 14.01
CA LYS A 242 -1.21 14.31 14.60
C LYS A 242 -2.54 13.63 14.98
N LYS A 243 -2.60 12.29 14.93
CA LYS A 243 -3.78 11.45 15.22
C LYS A 243 -4.96 11.65 14.24
N ALA A 244 -4.72 12.26 13.09
CA ALA A 244 -5.71 12.35 12.01
C ALA A 244 -5.73 11.05 11.20
N LYS A 245 -6.91 10.66 10.70
CA LYS A 245 -7.03 9.48 9.82
C LYS A 245 -6.25 9.70 8.52
N ILE A 246 -5.41 8.72 8.15
CA ILE A 246 -4.71 8.76 6.88
C ILE A 246 -5.72 8.73 5.72
N SER A 247 -5.58 9.69 4.80
CA SER A 247 -6.48 9.86 3.66
C SER A 247 -5.80 10.63 2.53
N LYS A 248 -6.24 10.41 1.28
CA LYS A 248 -5.72 11.12 0.10
C LYS A 248 -5.91 12.64 0.23
N ARG A 249 -7.06 13.07 0.76
CA ARG A 249 -7.41 14.50 0.90
C ARG A 249 -6.41 15.26 1.78
N THR A 250 -5.96 14.65 2.86
CA THR A 250 -5.08 15.31 3.84
C THR A 250 -3.60 15.02 3.57
N HIS A 251 -3.29 13.84 3.02
CA HIS A 251 -1.91 13.35 2.95
C HIS A 251 -1.36 13.26 1.52
N GLY A 252 -2.18 13.49 0.48
CA GLY A 252 -1.71 13.44 -0.91
C GLY A 252 -1.53 12.02 -1.43
N GLU A 253 -0.66 11.85 -2.42
CA GLU A 253 -0.50 10.57 -3.15
C GLU A 253 0.29 9.52 -2.38
N MET A 254 1.08 9.89 -1.38
CA MET A 254 1.89 8.95 -0.58
C MET A 254 1.09 7.92 0.22
N VAL A 255 -0.24 8.04 0.26
CA VAL A 255 -1.12 7.04 0.85
C VAL A 255 -1.62 6.05 -0.17
N ALA A 256 -1.27 6.18 -1.45
CA ALA A 256 -1.60 5.25 -2.52
C ALA A 256 -0.46 4.25 -2.75
N VAL A 257 -0.78 3.03 -3.15
CA VAL A 257 0.22 1.97 -3.38
C VAL A 257 1.10 2.29 -4.60
N HIS A 258 0.52 2.82 -5.68
CA HIS A 258 1.27 3.16 -6.90
C HIS A 258 2.41 4.15 -6.64
N PHE A 259 2.24 5.07 -5.68
CA PHE A 259 3.29 6.01 -5.28
C PHE A 259 4.57 5.27 -4.88
N TYR A 260 4.47 4.23 -4.05
CA TYR A 260 5.64 3.47 -3.60
C TYR A 260 6.30 2.70 -4.74
N ARG A 261 5.50 2.14 -5.66
CA ARG A 261 5.99 1.51 -6.88
C ARG A 261 6.80 2.50 -7.72
N GLU A 262 6.29 3.71 -7.92
CA GLU A 262 6.96 4.75 -8.71
C GLU A 262 8.20 5.35 -8.04
N HIS A 263 8.31 5.20 -6.71
CA HIS A 263 9.43 5.65 -5.89
C HIS A 263 10.37 4.51 -5.50
N GLY A 264 10.36 3.40 -6.24
CA GLY A 264 11.38 2.36 -6.14
C GLY A 264 11.33 1.47 -4.90
N PHE A 265 10.16 1.31 -4.29
CA PHE A 265 9.99 0.26 -3.28
C PHE A 265 9.95 -1.13 -3.92
N LEU A 266 10.49 -2.11 -3.22
CA LEU A 266 10.25 -3.52 -3.51
C LEU A 266 8.85 -3.88 -3.01
N PRO A 267 8.06 -4.66 -3.79
CA PRO A 267 6.68 -4.94 -3.42
C PRO A 267 6.57 -5.73 -2.12
N TRP A 268 7.45 -6.73 -1.92
CA TRP A 268 7.48 -7.51 -0.69
C TRP A 268 7.83 -6.66 0.54
N ALA A 269 8.77 -5.72 0.38
CA ALA A 269 9.14 -4.81 1.46
C ALA A 269 7.96 -3.92 1.90
N LEU A 270 7.21 -3.38 0.93
CA LEU A 270 6.02 -2.60 1.25
C LEU A 270 4.95 -3.46 1.91
N LEU A 271 4.70 -4.68 1.40
CA LEU A 271 3.74 -5.62 1.98
C LEU A 271 4.10 -5.92 3.44
N ASN A 272 5.34 -6.31 3.73
CA ASN A 272 5.79 -6.59 5.09
C ASN A 272 5.59 -5.35 5.98
N TYR A 273 5.99 -4.16 5.53
CA TYR A 273 5.79 -2.94 6.30
C TYR A 273 4.31 -2.66 6.60
N LEU A 274 3.43 -2.78 5.59
CA LEU A 274 1.99 -2.56 5.74
C LEU A 274 1.37 -3.54 6.74
N VAL A 275 1.90 -4.77 6.84
CA VAL A 275 1.45 -5.73 7.85
C VAL A 275 1.74 -5.23 9.26
N LEU A 276 2.93 -4.73 9.51
CA LEU A 276 3.33 -4.19 10.82
C LEU A 276 2.49 -2.99 11.28
N LEU A 277 1.72 -2.36 10.38
CA LEU A 277 0.77 -1.31 10.73
C LEU A 277 -0.49 -1.86 11.41
N GLY A 278 -0.33 -2.34 12.64
CA GLY A 278 -1.42 -2.85 13.48
C GLY A 278 -1.42 -4.36 13.64
N TRP A 279 -0.33 -5.04 13.29
CA TRP A 279 -0.11 -6.45 13.58
C TRP A 279 1.33 -6.67 14.07
N SER A 280 1.51 -7.60 15.01
CA SER A 280 2.82 -7.96 15.53
C SER A 280 2.83 -9.40 16.04
N THR A 281 3.98 -10.06 15.96
CA THR A 281 4.22 -11.33 16.63
C THR A 281 4.55 -11.11 18.12
N PRO A 282 4.40 -12.13 18.99
CA PRO A 282 4.75 -12.03 20.40
C PRO A 282 6.21 -11.64 20.67
N ASP A 283 7.12 -12.05 19.78
CA ASP A 283 8.56 -11.74 19.83
C ASP A 283 8.93 -10.42 19.13
N SER A 284 7.95 -9.66 18.63
CA SER A 284 8.15 -8.37 17.94
C SER A 284 9.07 -8.45 16.72
N ARG A 285 9.01 -9.56 15.98
CA ARG A 285 9.71 -9.74 14.70
C ARG A 285 9.14 -8.80 13.65
N GLU A 286 10.02 -8.13 12.89
CA GLU A 286 9.63 -7.13 11.89
C GLU A 286 9.95 -7.54 10.43
N ILE A 287 10.89 -8.45 10.22
CA ILE A 287 11.34 -8.90 8.89
C ILE A 287 10.97 -10.36 8.67
N PHE A 288 10.32 -10.67 7.54
CA PHE A 288 9.80 -11.99 7.23
C PHE A 288 10.02 -12.38 5.77
N SER A 289 10.44 -13.62 5.52
CA SER A 289 10.16 -14.25 4.22
C SER A 289 8.64 -14.36 4.01
N LYS A 290 8.23 -14.65 2.78
CA LYS A 290 6.82 -14.87 2.46
C LYS A 290 6.20 -16.00 3.25
N GLU A 291 6.91 -17.12 3.33
CA GLU A 291 6.51 -18.34 4.02
C GLU A 291 6.42 -18.07 5.53
N GLU A 292 7.40 -17.37 6.09
CA GLU A 292 7.43 -17.02 7.51
C GLU A 292 6.28 -16.09 7.90
N LEU A 293 5.96 -15.10 7.07
CA LEU A 293 4.85 -14.19 7.35
C LEU A 293 3.50 -14.89 7.27
N ILE A 294 3.31 -15.73 6.25
CA ILE A 294 2.10 -16.54 6.11
C ILE A 294 1.96 -17.46 7.32
N GLU A 295 3.03 -18.12 7.74
CA GLU A 295 3.00 -19.05 8.88
C GLU A 295 2.77 -18.32 10.22
N ALA A 296 3.34 -17.13 10.40
CA ALA A 296 3.16 -16.35 11.63
C ALA A 296 1.80 -15.66 11.72
N PHE A 297 1.14 -15.37 10.59
CA PHE A 297 -0.06 -14.54 10.56
C PHE A 297 -1.22 -15.17 11.36
N SER A 298 -1.87 -14.34 12.17
CA SER A 298 -3.07 -14.67 12.94
C SER A 298 -3.93 -13.42 13.14
N LEU A 299 -5.23 -13.61 13.32
CA LEU A 299 -6.15 -12.49 13.58
C LEU A 299 -6.00 -11.96 15.02
N GLU A 300 -5.54 -12.81 15.93
CA GLU A 300 -5.22 -12.47 17.33
C GLU A 300 -3.99 -11.57 17.43
N GLY A 301 -3.08 -11.62 16.44
CA GLY A 301 -1.94 -10.71 16.35
C GLY A 301 -2.30 -9.28 15.94
N ILE A 302 -3.58 -9.01 15.60
CA ILE A 302 -4.05 -7.66 15.28
C ILE A 302 -4.15 -6.83 16.57
N ASN A 303 -3.40 -5.74 16.61
CA ASN A 303 -3.38 -4.83 17.74
C ASN A 303 -4.69 -4.04 17.86
N ARG A 304 -5.11 -3.72 19.08
CA ARG A 304 -6.29 -2.85 19.34
C ARG A 304 -5.98 -1.36 19.17
N ALA A 305 -4.72 -0.98 19.36
CA ALA A 305 -4.26 0.40 19.24
C ALA A 305 -4.15 0.82 17.77
N ASN A 306 -4.44 2.10 17.51
CA ASN A 306 -4.26 2.66 16.17
C ASN A 306 -2.77 2.68 15.79
N ALA A 307 -2.49 2.24 14.56
CA ALA A 307 -1.14 2.32 14.00
C ALA A 307 -0.86 3.76 13.56
N VAL A 308 0.37 4.24 13.79
CA VAL A 308 0.82 5.55 13.33
C VAL A 308 1.68 5.35 12.09
N PHE A 309 1.35 6.08 11.03
CA PHE A 309 2.08 6.16 9.77
C PHE A 309 2.88 7.47 9.77
N ASP A 310 4.20 7.41 10.01
CA ASP A 310 5.06 8.57 10.25
C ASP A 310 5.45 9.28 8.93
N VAL A 311 4.51 10.04 8.38
CA VAL A 311 4.68 10.80 7.14
C VAL A 311 5.67 11.96 7.30
N ARG A 312 6.75 11.93 6.52
CA ARG A 312 7.78 12.97 6.47
C ARG A 312 7.97 13.55 5.06
N LYS A 313 6.97 14.27 4.57
CA LYS A 313 6.92 14.77 3.18
C LYS A 313 8.11 15.64 2.77
N ASP A 314 8.62 16.44 3.70
CA ASP A 314 9.65 17.43 3.41
C ASP A 314 11.08 16.88 3.59
N ASP A 315 11.22 15.59 3.95
CA ASP A 315 12.52 14.94 4.06
C ASP A 315 12.86 14.22 2.75
N PRO A 316 13.89 14.66 2.00
CA PRO A 316 14.24 14.05 0.72
C PRO A 316 14.75 12.61 0.86
N LYS A 317 15.25 12.23 2.04
CA LYS A 317 15.73 10.87 2.31
C LYS A 317 14.62 9.98 2.88
N PHE A 318 13.76 10.56 3.70
CA PHE A 318 12.64 9.86 4.35
C PHE A 318 11.32 10.46 3.90
N PHE A 319 11.06 10.49 2.59
CA PHE A 319 9.82 11.08 2.02
C PHE A 319 8.52 10.39 2.47
N THR A 320 8.65 9.26 3.17
CA THR A 320 7.58 8.46 3.76
C THR A 320 8.03 7.94 5.13
N ASP A 321 7.31 6.97 5.70
CA ASP A 321 7.64 6.40 7.00
C ASP A 321 9.08 5.83 7.03
N PRO A 322 9.94 6.28 7.97
CA PRO A 322 11.31 5.78 8.10
C PRO A 322 11.41 4.28 8.30
N LYS A 323 10.42 3.65 8.93
CA LYS A 323 10.37 2.19 9.07
C LYS A 323 10.12 1.51 7.72
N ALA A 324 9.26 2.08 6.87
CA ALA A 324 9.06 1.57 5.52
C ALA A 324 10.37 1.61 4.72
N ILE A 325 11.10 2.73 4.79
CA ILE A 325 12.42 2.87 4.13
C ILE A 325 13.43 1.89 4.71
N SER A 326 13.48 1.71 6.04
CA SER A 326 14.37 0.76 6.70
C SER A 326 14.13 -0.68 6.26
N ILE A 327 12.86 -1.10 6.22
CA ILE A 327 12.46 -2.43 5.74
C ILE A 327 12.79 -2.61 4.26
N ASN A 328 12.53 -1.61 3.41
CA ASN A 328 12.90 -1.66 2.00
C ASN A 328 14.42 -1.79 1.81
N THR A 329 15.19 -1.01 2.56
CA THR A 329 16.65 -1.08 2.60
C THR A 329 17.13 -2.47 3.01
N HIS A 330 16.47 -3.08 4.01
CA HIS A 330 16.80 -4.44 4.43
C HIS A 330 16.62 -5.42 3.28
N TYR A 331 15.46 -5.45 2.62
CA TYR A 331 15.22 -6.38 1.51
C TYR A 331 16.14 -6.12 0.33
N LEU A 332 16.34 -4.85 -0.05
CA LEU A 332 17.22 -4.48 -1.15
C LEU A 332 18.66 -5.01 -0.96
N ARG A 333 19.13 -5.03 0.29
CA ARG A 333 20.48 -5.49 0.64
C ARG A 333 20.63 -7.00 0.80
N ASN A 334 19.56 -7.71 1.13
CA ASN A 334 19.64 -9.11 1.57
C ASN A 334 18.96 -10.10 0.63
N LEU A 335 18.08 -9.65 -0.27
CA LEU A 335 17.52 -10.53 -1.30
C LEU A 335 18.61 -10.99 -2.30
N PRO A 336 18.43 -12.15 -2.95
CA PRO A 336 19.19 -12.49 -4.16
C PRO A 336 19.19 -11.32 -5.15
N VAL A 337 20.32 -11.10 -5.84
CA VAL A 337 20.46 -9.95 -6.74
C VAL A 337 19.53 -10.09 -7.96
N GLU A 338 19.27 -11.33 -8.35
CA GLU A 338 18.35 -11.74 -9.41
C GLU A 338 16.89 -11.36 -9.09
N ASP A 339 16.51 -11.33 -7.80
CA ASP A 339 15.17 -10.93 -7.38
C ASP A 339 14.97 -9.42 -7.44
N ILE A 340 16.05 -8.63 -7.36
CA ILE A 340 16.00 -7.16 -7.46
C ILE A 340 16.27 -6.64 -8.87
N GLU A 341 16.91 -7.45 -9.72
CA GLU A 341 17.30 -7.13 -11.09
C GLU A 341 16.14 -6.53 -11.92
N PRO A 342 14.92 -7.10 -11.95
CA PRO A 342 13.84 -6.58 -12.80
C PRO A 342 13.42 -5.17 -12.39
N TYR A 343 13.49 -4.84 -11.11
CA TYR A 343 13.16 -3.51 -10.61
C TYR A 343 14.25 -2.50 -10.95
N VAL A 344 15.52 -2.88 -10.83
CA VAL A 344 16.64 -2.01 -11.22
C VAL A 344 16.61 -1.76 -12.73
N ARG A 345 16.40 -2.79 -13.55
CA ARG A 345 16.22 -2.66 -15.00
C ARG A 345 15.15 -1.64 -15.35
N ALA A 346 13.96 -1.76 -14.75
CA ALA A 346 12.85 -0.86 -15.02
C ALA A 346 13.20 0.61 -14.72
N GLU A 347 13.98 0.88 -13.66
CA GLU A 347 14.44 2.24 -13.36
C GLU A 347 15.48 2.76 -14.37
N LEU A 348 16.37 1.89 -14.86
CA LEU A 348 17.34 2.26 -15.91
C LEU A 348 16.66 2.52 -17.26
N GLU A 349 15.66 1.71 -17.62
CA GLU A 349 14.83 1.91 -18.82
C GLU A 349 14.08 3.24 -18.75
N LYS A 350 13.42 3.52 -17.61
CA LYS A 350 12.72 4.78 -17.36
C LYS A 350 13.65 5.99 -17.42
N ALA A 351 14.91 5.84 -16.98
CA ALA A 351 15.92 6.89 -17.02
C ALA A 351 16.65 7.02 -18.37
N GLY A 352 16.32 6.16 -19.36
CA GLY A 352 16.92 6.17 -20.69
C GLY A 352 18.39 5.76 -20.72
N ILE A 353 18.85 4.99 -19.72
CA ILE A 353 20.25 4.55 -19.56
C ILE A 353 20.37 3.02 -19.54
N TRP A 354 19.33 2.32 -19.97
CA TRP A 354 19.37 0.87 -20.16
C TRP A 354 20.18 0.52 -21.41
N ASP A 355 21.05 -0.47 -21.27
CA ASP A 355 21.80 -1.08 -22.35
C ASP A 355 21.34 -2.54 -22.51
N PRO A 356 20.84 -2.96 -23.69
CA PRO A 356 20.46 -4.34 -23.95
C PRO A 356 21.57 -5.37 -23.67
N GLU A 357 22.86 -4.98 -23.71
CA GLU A 357 23.95 -5.88 -23.31
C GLU A 357 23.89 -6.32 -21.85
N PHE A 358 23.22 -5.55 -20.98
CA PHE A 358 23.02 -5.90 -19.56
C PHE A 358 22.15 -7.13 -19.36
N GLU A 359 21.35 -7.52 -20.35
CA GLU A 359 20.61 -8.80 -20.37
C GLU A 359 21.35 -9.89 -21.17
N GLY A 360 22.38 -9.51 -21.93
CA GLY A 360 23.17 -10.39 -22.79
C GLY A 360 24.58 -10.60 -22.27
N THR A 361 25.57 -10.15 -23.06
CA THR A 361 27.00 -10.38 -22.83
C THR A 361 27.53 -9.78 -21.52
N ARG A 362 26.83 -8.80 -20.94
CA ARG A 362 27.22 -8.09 -19.71
C ARG A 362 26.32 -8.39 -18.51
N HIS A 363 25.47 -9.42 -18.58
CA HIS A 363 24.55 -9.76 -17.48
C HIS A 363 25.26 -10.04 -16.15
N ASP A 364 26.32 -10.85 -16.16
CA ASP A 364 27.15 -11.09 -14.96
C ASP A 364 27.75 -9.80 -14.38
N TRP A 365 28.21 -8.88 -15.25
CA TRP A 365 28.71 -7.59 -14.83
C TRP A 365 27.61 -6.72 -14.22
N PHE A 366 26.41 -6.75 -14.81
CA PHE A 366 25.26 -5.99 -14.35
C PHE A 366 24.86 -6.45 -12.94
N LEU A 367 24.71 -7.76 -12.72
CA LEU A 367 24.39 -8.32 -11.40
C LEU A 367 25.46 -7.99 -10.36
N ARG A 368 26.76 -8.18 -10.67
CA ARG A 368 27.84 -7.81 -9.75
C ARG A 368 27.85 -6.31 -9.43
N THR A 369 27.52 -5.47 -10.40
CA THR A 369 27.45 -4.02 -10.20
C THR A 369 26.29 -3.66 -9.27
N ILE A 370 25.11 -4.26 -9.46
CA ILE A 370 23.97 -4.09 -8.55
C ILE A 370 24.35 -4.51 -7.13
N ASP A 371 24.95 -5.69 -6.97
CA ASP A 371 25.36 -6.22 -5.66
C ASP A 371 26.38 -5.31 -4.95
N LEU A 372 27.34 -4.78 -5.69
CA LEU A 372 28.35 -3.85 -5.16
C LEU A 372 27.70 -2.58 -4.57
N ILE A 373 26.74 -1.99 -5.29
CA ILE A 373 26.23 -0.64 -4.97
C ILE A 373 24.98 -0.63 -4.08
N ARG A 374 24.19 -1.71 -4.05
CA ARG A 374 22.94 -1.80 -3.27
C ARG A 374 23.11 -1.55 -1.77
N SER A 375 24.30 -1.81 -1.22
CA SER A 375 24.64 -1.53 0.18
C SER A 375 24.45 -0.06 0.57
N ARG A 376 24.51 0.85 -0.40
CA ARG A 376 24.39 2.31 -0.20
C ARG A 376 22.99 2.86 -0.44
N TYR A 377 22.08 2.05 -0.97
CA TYR A 377 20.78 2.50 -1.46
C TYR A 377 19.64 2.08 -0.54
N HIS A 378 18.55 2.81 -0.66
CA HIS A 378 17.33 2.65 0.11
C HIS A 378 16.16 2.22 -0.75
N ILE A 379 16.18 2.57 -2.04
CA ILE A 379 15.13 2.33 -3.04
C ILE A 379 15.77 2.03 -4.40
N THR A 380 15.03 1.42 -5.32
CA THR A 380 15.57 1.02 -6.64
C THR A 380 15.85 2.21 -7.56
N THR A 381 15.16 3.33 -7.36
CA THR A 381 15.43 4.58 -8.11
C THR A 381 16.82 5.16 -7.80
N ASP A 382 17.43 4.78 -6.67
CA ASP A 382 18.80 5.17 -6.34
C ASP A 382 19.81 4.62 -7.38
N PHE A 383 19.54 3.48 -8.03
CA PHE A 383 20.44 2.91 -9.04
C PHE A 383 20.51 3.76 -10.31
N ALA A 384 19.40 4.38 -10.69
CA ALA A 384 19.32 5.27 -11.86
C ALA A 384 19.74 6.72 -11.57
N THR A 385 19.87 7.08 -10.29
CA THR A 385 20.23 8.43 -9.83
C THR A 385 21.61 8.45 -9.19
N LEU A 386 21.73 8.02 -7.93
CA LEU A 386 22.99 7.90 -7.21
C LEU A 386 23.96 6.91 -7.89
N GLY A 387 23.44 5.81 -8.43
CA GLY A 387 24.20 4.78 -9.15
C GLY A 387 24.40 5.05 -10.63
N ARG A 388 23.95 6.21 -11.15
CA ARG A 388 23.93 6.51 -12.58
C ARG A 388 25.31 6.36 -13.23
N ALA A 389 26.37 6.75 -12.54
CA ALA A 389 27.73 6.71 -13.05
C ALA A 389 28.22 5.30 -13.43
N TYR A 390 27.62 4.23 -12.92
CA TYR A 390 28.00 2.86 -13.30
C TYR A 390 27.41 2.47 -14.66
N PHE A 391 26.26 3.02 -15.02
CA PHE A 391 25.49 2.66 -16.23
C PHE A 391 25.56 3.72 -17.34
N SER A 392 25.91 4.96 -17.00
CA SER A 392 25.99 6.08 -17.95
C SER A 392 27.23 6.94 -17.70
N ASP A 393 27.72 7.61 -18.75
CA ASP A 393 28.79 8.62 -18.66
C ASP A 393 28.25 10.04 -18.46
N ASP A 394 26.95 10.22 -18.59
CA ASP A 394 26.23 11.40 -18.13
C ASP A 394 25.73 11.14 -16.70
N TYR A 395 26.42 11.70 -15.71
CA TYR A 395 26.04 11.58 -14.29
C TYR A 395 26.37 12.87 -13.53
N PRO A 396 25.54 13.25 -12.53
CA PRO A 396 25.79 14.44 -11.74
C PRO A 396 26.92 14.21 -10.73
N ILE A 397 27.66 15.27 -10.42
CA ILE A 397 28.59 15.28 -9.30
C ILE A 397 27.94 16.00 -8.11
N GLU A 398 27.90 15.30 -6.97
CA GLU A 398 27.40 15.88 -5.73
C GLU A 398 28.22 17.12 -5.36
N PRO A 399 27.60 18.27 -5.03
CA PRO A 399 28.33 19.47 -4.63
C PRO A 399 29.31 19.24 -3.48
N LYS A 400 28.95 18.33 -2.56
CA LYS A 400 29.81 17.93 -1.45
C LYS A 400 31.02 17.12 -1.90
N ALA A 401 30.86 16.22 -2.88
CA ALA A 401 31.96 15.44 -3.45
C ALA A 401 32.94 16.37 -4.18
N LEU A 402 32.41 17.24 -5.05
CA LEU A 402 33.17 18.24 -5.78
C LEU A 402 33.98 19.14 -4.82
N LYS A 403 33.31 19.77 -3.86
CA LYS A 403 33.97 20.68 -2.91
C LYS A 403 35.01 19.99 -2.03
N LYS A 404 34.67 18.84 -1.45
CA LYS A 404 35.50 18.20 -0.41
C LYS A 404 36.64 17.38 -1.00
N ASN A 405 36.39 16.67 -2.10
CA ASN A 405 37.28 15.65 -2.62
C ASN A 405 38.02 16.08 -3.90
N ILE A 406 37.55 17.12 -4.60
CA ILE A 406 38.18 17.63 -5.82
C ILE A 406 38.74 19.05 -5.56
N LEU A 407 37.89 20.06 -5.43
CA LEU A 407 38.30 21.48 -5.38
C LEU A 407 39.19 21.84 -4.19
N LYS A 408 39.12 21.08 -3.09
CA LYS A 408 39.99 21.26 -1.93
C LYS A 408 41.47 20.90 -2.21
N HIS A 409 41.73 20.16 -3.28
CA HIS A 409 43.04 19.57 -3.59
C HIS A 409 43.47 19.97 -5.00
N GLU A 410 43.95 21.21 -5.17
CA GLU A 410 44.37 21.75 -6.49
C GLU A 410 45.37 20.89 -7.24
N GLY A 411 46.25 20.17 -6.52
CA GLY A 411 47.22 19.24 -7.11
C GLY A 411 46.59 18.12 -7.95
N LEU A 412 45.29 17.80 -7.75
CA LEU A 412 44.58 16.84 -8.60
C LEU A 412 44.55 17.27 -10.08
N LYS A 413 44.69 18.58 -10.38
CA LYS A 413 44.83 19.09 -11.75
C LYS A 413 46.04 18.50 -12.46
N GLU A 414 47.12 18.24 -11.73
CA GLU A 414 48.36 17.63 -12.25
C GLU A 414 48.38 16.11 -12.04
N TRP A 415 47.82 15.62 -10.92
CA TRP A 415 47.89 14.19 -10.56
C TRP A 415 46.90 13.31 -11.35
N PHE A 416 45.72 13.82 -11.73
CA PHE A 416 44.74 13.03 -12.48
C PHE A 416 45.22 12.60 -13.87
N PRO A 417 45.84 13.47 -14.70
CA PRO A 417 46.43 13.05 -15.96
C PRO A 417 47.48 11.93 -15.79
N VAL A 418 48.38 12.09 -14.81
CA VAL A 418 49.42 11.08 -14.53
C VAL A 418 48.81 9.75 -14.09
N LEU A 419 47.80 9.79 -13.22
CA LEU A 419 47.07 8.59 -12.82
C LEU A 419 46.35 7.94 -13.99
N ALA A 420 45.73 8.73 -14.87
CA ALA A 420 45.02 8.23 -16.05
C ALA A 420 45.98 7.47 -16.97
N ASP A 421 47.16 8.03 -17.27
CA ASP A 421 48.19 7.38 -18.08
C ASP A 421 48.69 6.07 -17.45
N ARG A 422 48.95 6.08 -16.13
CA ARG A 422 49.41 4.88 -15.41
C ARG A 422 48.37 3.79 -15.35
N LEU A 423 47.10 4.13 -15.08
CA LEU A 423 46.00 3.16 -15.07
C LEU A 423 45.74 2.59 -16.47
N GLN A 424 45.92 3.40 -17.52
CA GLN A 424 45.83 2.95 -18.92
C GLN A 424 46.92 1.94 -19.27
N ALA A 425 48.11 2.09 -18.69
CA ALA A 425 49.27 1.23 -18.92
C ALA A 425 49.25 -0.11 -18.14
N ILE A 426 48.28 -0.33 -17.26
CA ILE A 426 48.13 -1.62 -16.56
C ILE A 426 47.71 -2.69 -17.57
N ASP A 427 48.47 -3.79 -17.66
CA ASP A 427 48.19 -4.92 -18.56
C ASP A 427 46.85 -5.60 -18.23
N THR A 428 46.70 -6.06 -16.98
CA THR A 428 45.46 -6.68 -16.48
C THR A 428 44.82 -5.78 -15.43
N PHE A 429 43.66 -5.21 -15.73
CA PHE A 429 43.00 -4.25 -14.85
C PHE A 429 42.31 -4.97 -13.67
N THR A 430 43.07 -5.25 -12.60
CA THR A 430 42.60 -5.91 -11.37
C THR A 430 42.54 -4.94 -10.19
N VAL A 431 41.89 -5.35 -9.10
CA VAL A 431 41.80 -4.58 -7.85
C VAL A 431 43.20 -4.29 -7.31
N GLU A 432 44.06 -5.31 -7.29
CA GLU A 432 45.40 -5.27 -6.72
C GLU A 432 46.32 -4.32 -7.50
N GLU A 433 46.33 -4.40 -8.83
CA GLU A 433 47.17 -3.54 -9.67
C GLU A 433 46.69 -2.09 -9.65
N ALA A 434 45.37 -1.85 -9.69
CA ALA A 434 44.82 -0.51 -9.58
C ALA A 434 45.14 0.12 -8.21
N GLU A 435 45.03 -0.66 -7.12
CA GLU A 435 45.39 -0.20 -5.78
C GLU A 435 46.87 0.14 -5.67
N LYS A 436 47.74 -0.75 -6.15
CA LYS A 436 49.19 -0.54 -6.16
C LYS A 436 49.56 0.74 -6.90
N VAL A 437 49.09 0.92 -8.13
CA VAL A 437 49.38 2.12 -8.94
C VAL A 437 48.93 3.40 -8.25
N ILE A 438 47.73 3.42 -7.66
CA ILE A 438 47.21 4.61 -6.97
C ILE A 438 48.03 4.95 -5.73
N ARG A 439 48.46 3.94 -4.97
CA ARG A 439 49.26 4.13 -3.75
C ARG A 439 50.69 4.56 -4.06
N GLU A 440 51.37 3.89 -4.98
CA GLU A 440 52.71 4.26 -5.43
C GLU A 440 52.74 5.68 -5.98
N THR A 441 51.73 6.07 -6.76
CA THR A 441 51.60 7.44 -7.27
C THR A 441 51.40 8.45 -6.14
N ALA A 442 50.64 8.11 -5.09
CA ALA A 442 50.50 8.98 -3.92
C ALA A 442 51.81 9.17 -3.17
N ASP A 443 52.58 8.09 -3.01
CA ASP A 443 53.88 8.10 -2.33
C ASP A 443 54.91 8.93 -3.11
N GLU A 444 54.96 8.80 -4.44
CA GLU A 444 55.82 9.60 -5.32
C GLU A 444 55.53 11.11 -5.25
N PHE A 445 54.25 11.49 -5.18
CA PHE A 445 53.86 12.89 -5.00
C PHE A 445 53.96 13.36 -3.54
N GLY A 446 54.34 12.50 -2.60
CA GLY A 446 54.47 12.82 -1.18
C GLY A 446 53.13 13.16 -0.51
N ILE A 447 52.02 12.59 -0.98
CA ILE A 447 50.67 12.86 -0.49
C ILE A 447 50.02 11.63 0.14
N LYS A 448 49.00 11.85 0.97
CA LYS A 448 48.21 10.75 1.53
C LYS A 448 47.38 10.10 0.41
N ALA A 449 47.48 8.77 0.24
CA ALA A 449 46.69 8.01 -0.73
C ALA A 449 45.17 8.28 -0.66
N GLY A 450 44.65 8.58 0.54
CA GLY A 450 43.25 8.96 0.74
C GLY A 450 42.79 10.20 -0.05
N ILE A 451 43.72 11.09 -0.44
CA ILE A 451 43.40 12.25 -1.30
C ILE A 451 43.07 11.77 -2.71
N LEU A 452 43.95 10.96 -3.32
CA LEU A 452 43.71 10.38 -4.64
C LEU A 452 42.49 9.47 -4.62
N ILE A 453 42.36 8.60 -3.62
CA ILE A 453 41.22 7.67 -3.51
C ILE A 453 39.88 8.42 -3.48
N ASN A 454 39.76 9.48 -2.67
CA ASN A 454 38.51 10.24 -2.61
C ASN A 454 38.29 11.13 -3.84
N GLY A 455 39.37 11.68 -4.43
CA GLY A 455 39.31 12.45 -5.67
C GLY A 455 38.85 11.60 -6.85
N ILE A 456 39.47 10.44 -7.06
CA ILE A 456 39.08 9.46 -8.09
C ILE A 456 37.63 9.05 -7.89
N ARG A 457 37.20 8.72 -6.66
CA ARG A 457 35.79 8.40 -6.39
C ARG A 457 34.86 9.51 -6.88
N ALA A 458 35.14 10.75 -6.50
CA ALA A 458 34.29 11.88 -6.85
C ALA A 458 34.27 12.11 -8.37
N ALA A 459 35.42 12.02 -9.05
CA ALA A 459 35.51 12.18 -10.50
C ALA A 459 34.79 11.04 -11.24
N VAL A 460 34.98 9.80 -10.80
CA VAL A 460 34.49 8.60 -11.48
C VAL A 460 33.02 8.33 -11.18
N THR A 461 32.52 8.61 -9.98
CA THR A 461 31.14 8.28 -9.58
C THR A 461 30.25 9.49 -9.35
N GLY A 462 30.83 10.68 -9.22
CA GLY A 462 30.13 11.86 -8.76
C GLY A 462 29.85 11.89 -7.25
N GLN A 463 30.20 10.84 -6.51
CA GLN A 463 29.80 10.67 -5.11
C GLN A 463 30.92 10.93 -4.11
N ALA A 464 30.56 11.43 -2.93
CA ALA A 464 31.53 11.67 -1.86
C ALA A 464 31.91 10.39 -1.11
N VAL A 465 31.04 9.39 -1.13
CA VAL A 465 31.14 8.11 -0.39
C VAL A 465 30.55 6.99 -1.25
N GLY A 466 31.01 5.76 -1.06
CA GLY A 466 30.50 4.60 -1.79
C GLY A 466 31.16 3.29 -1.35
N PRO A 467 31.02 2.21 -2.13
CA PRO A 467 31.71 0.93 -1.92
C PRO A 467 33.25 1.06 -1.98
N GLY A 468 34.00 -0.01 -1.77
CA GLY A 468 35.46 0.00 -1.93
C GLY A 468 35.88 0.64 -3.26
N LEU A 469 36.81 1.61 -3.26
CA LEU A 469 37.12 2.35 -4.49
C LEU A 469 37.58 1.41 -5.61
N PHE A 470 38.44 0.45 -5.27
CA PHE A 470 39.06 -0.40 -6.28
C PHE A 470 38.03 -1.30 -6.95
N ASP A 471 37.05 -1.84 -6.21
CA ASP A 471 35.90 -2.54 -6.77
C ASP A 471 35.07 -1.65 -7.71
N VAL A 472 34.91 -0.36 -7.35
CA VAL A 472 34.25 0.63 -8.20
C VAL A 472 35.00 0.83 -9.51
N LEU A 473 36.34 0.88 -9.49
CA LEU A 473 37.13 1.02 -10.71
C LEU A 473 36.93 -0.18 -11.63
N ILE A 474 36.91 -1.39 -11.08
CA ILE A 474 36.64 -2.62 -11.85
C ILE A 474 35.23 -2.60 -12.44
N ALA A 475 34.23 -2.21 -11.65
CA ALA A 475 32.85 -2.11 -12.12
C ALA A 475 32.68 -1.06 -13.23
N VAL A 476 33.34 0.10 -13.12
CA VAL A 476 33.26 1.14 -14.16
C VAL A 476 34.08 0.77 -15.40
N GLY A 477 35.21 0.08 -15.22
CA GLY A 477 36.10 -0.37 -16.28
C GLY A 477 37.18 0.65 -16.64
N ARG A 478 38.37 0.15 -17.02
CA ARG A 478 39.60 0.93 -17.29
C ARG A 478 39.35 2.13 -18.20
N THR A 479 38.76 1.91 -19.37
CA THR A 479 38.54 2.96 -20.38
C THR A 479 37.76 4.14 -19.81
N ARG A 480 36.61 3.86 -19.17
CA ARG A 480 35.75 4.91 -18.59
C ARG A 480 36.42 5.60 -17.41
N VAL A 481 37.16 4.87 -16.56
CA VAL A 481 37.93 5.46 -15.46
C VAL A 481 38.95 6.47 -15.99
N VAL A 482 39.76 6.08 -16.98
CA VAL A 482 40.81 6.92 -17.58
C VAL A 482 40.20 8.18 -18.21
N GLU A 483 39.13 8.03 -19.00
CA GLU A 483 38.41 9.16 -19.61
C GLU A 483 37.84 10.13 -18.57
N ARG A 484 37.24 9.61 -17.49
CA ARG A 484 36.66 10.42 -16.41
C ARG A 484 37.72 11.17 -15.61
N LEU A 485 38.89 10.58 -15.40
CA LEU A 485 40.02 11.27 -14.77
C LEU A 485 40.56 12.39 -15.65
N GLY A 486 40.68 12.15 -16.96
CA GLY A 486 41.06 13.19 -17.94
C GLY A 486 40.08 14.37 -17.94
N LYS A 487 38.77 14.08 -17.97
CA LYS A 487 37.71 15.11 -17.82
C LYS A 487 37.74 15.79 -16.44
N GLY A 488 38.21 15.09 -15.40
CA GLY A 488 38.25 15.61 -14.04
C GLY A 488 39.09 16.88 -13.85
N VAL A 489 40.00 17.16 -14.77
CA VAL A 489 40.78 18.40 -14.82
C VAL A 489 39.88 19.63 -15.08
N SER A 490 38.79 19.47 -15.84
CA SER A 490 37.88 20.57 -16.16
C SER A 490 37.04 21.03 -14.97
N PHE A 491 37.08 20.32 -13.83
CA PHE A 491 36.42 20.79 -12.60
C PHE A 491 37.14 21.98 -11.95
N PHE A 492 38.37 22.28 -12.37
CA PHE A 492 39.20 23.39 -11.86
C PHE A 492 39.21 24.60 -12.81
N GLU A 493 38.43 24.55 -13.89
CA GLU A 493 38.20 25.64 -14.84
C GLU A 493 36.87 26.33 -14.51
#